data_AF-A0AAD7RCJ9-F1
#
_entry.id   AF-A0AAD7RCJ9-F1
#
_cell.length_a   1.000
_cell.length_b   1.000
_cell.length_c   1.000
_cell.angle_alpha   90.00
_cell.angle_beta   90.00
_cell.angle_gamma   90.00
#
_symmetry.space_group_name_H-M   'P 1'
#
loop_
_entity.id
_entity.type
_entity.pdbx_description
1 polymer ?
#
loop_
_entity_poly.entity_id
_entity_poly.type
_entity_poly.pdbx_seq_one_letter_code
_entity_poly.pdbx_strand_id
1 'polypeptide(L)'
;MLQSFTEGELRQVMGALRTLLQAQRTYDLTLGHILSAGLLEHRAQHAPCCRPLLYEDHFSFLGDNDRYYTIHELSAQECGCV
;
A
#
# COMPACT_ATOMS: atom_id res chain seq x y z
N MET A 1 16.47 -22.14 -5.88
CA MET A 1 15.61 -21.51 -4.87
C MET A 1 14.90 -20.32 -5.49
N LEU A 2 14.07 -20.57 -6.52
CA LEU A 2 13.17 -19.56 -7.09
C LEU A 2 11.80 -19.96 -6.58
N GLN A 3 11.22 -19.16 -5.67
CA GLN A 3 9.88 -19.41 -5.16
C GLN A 3 8.91 -19.34 -6.36
N SER A 4 8.36 -20.48 -6.73
CA SER A 4 7.28 -20.58 -7.70
C SER A 4 6.01 -20.05 -7.03
N PHE A 5 5.64 -18.81 -7.36
CA PHE A 5 4.38 -18.21 -6.92
C PHE A 5 3.21 -19.08 -7.40
N THR A 6 2.27 -19.38 -6.50
CA THR A 6 1.04 -20.10 -6.83
C THR A 6 0.15 -19.24 -7.75
N GLU A 7 -0.68 -19.87 -8.59
CA GLU A 7 -1.62 -19.14 -9.47
C GLU A 7 -2.53 -18.16 -8.70
N GLY A 8 -2.83 -18.46 -7.44
CA GLY A 8 -3.56 -17.59 -6.52
C GLY A 8 -2.81 -16.30 -6.20
N GLU A 9 -1.52 -16.39 -5.89
CA GLU A 9 -0.67 -15.22 -5.61
C GLU A 9 -0.47 -14.36 -6.87
N LEU A 10 -0.29 -14.99 -8.03
CA LEU A 10 -0.20 -14.28 -9.32
C LEU A 10 -1.49 -13.51 -9.65
N ARG A 11 -2.65 -14.11 -9.41
CA ARG A 11 -3.95 -13.44 -9.58
C ARG A 11 -4.13 -12.28 -8.61
N GLN A 12 -3.68 -12.42 -7.37
CA GLN A 12 -3.77 -11.39 -6.35
C GLN A 12 -2.87 -10.19 -6.68
N VAL A 13 -1.62 -10.44 -7.11
CA VAL A 13 -0.68 -9.41 -7.56
C VAL A 13 -1.21 -8.68 -8.81
N MET A 14 -1.69 -9.41 -9.81
CA MET A 14 -2.25 -8.81 -11.02
C MET A 14 -3.54 -8.02 -10.73
N GLY A 15 -4.35 -8.47 -9.77
CA GLY A 15 -5.53 -7.75 -9.29
C GLY A 15 -5.18 -6.39 -8.67
N ALA A 16 -4.18 -6.37 -7.78
CA ALA A 16 -3.70 -5.14 -7.15
C ALA A 16 -3.04 -4.17 -8.15
N LEU A 17 -2.32 -4.68 -9.15
CA LEU A 17 -1.76 -3.85 -10.22
C LEU A 17 -2.87 -3.17 -11.04
N ARG A 18 -3.97 -3.88 -11.29
CA ARG A 18 -5.11 -3.40 -12.08
C ARG A 18 -5.89 -2.29 -11.37
N THR A 19 -6.01 -2.34 -10.04
CA THR A 19 -6.66 -1.28 -9.26
C THR A 19 -5.80 -0.01 -9.19
N LEU A 20 -4.47 -0.14 -9.10
CA LEU A 20 -3.54 1.00 -9.15
C LEU A 20 -3.63 1.78 -10.47
N LEU A 21 -3.73 1.06 -11.59
CA LEU A 21 -3.92 1.66 -12.92
C LEU A 21 -5.28 2.38 -13.06
N GLN A 22 -6.32 1.89 -12.38
CA GLN A 22 -7.65 2.51 -12.41
C GLN A 22 -7.77 3.75 -11.51
N ALA A 23 -6.97 3.84 -10.45
CA ALA A 23 -6.97 4.97 -9.52
C ALA A 23 -6.16 6.17 -10.02
N GLN A 24 -5.37 6.00 -11.08
CA GLN A 24 -4.46 7.02 -11.60
C GLN A 24 -5.23 8.26 -12.09
N ARG A 25 -4.81 9.43 -11.63
CA ARG A 25 -5.41 10.72 -11.96
C ARG A 25 -4.57 11.48 -12.98
N THR A 26 -5.13 12.57 -13.52
CA THR A 26 -4.39 13.42 -14.47
C THR A 26 -3.12 14.00 -13.85
N TYR A 27 -3.14 14.35 -12.55
CA TYR A 27 -1.95 14.85 -11.87
C TYR A 27 -0.83 13.79 -11.83
N ASP A 28 -1.16 12.52 -11.55
CA ASP A 28 -0.22 11.39 -11.55
C ASP A 28 0.49 11.22 -12.89
N LEU A 29 -0.27 11.34 -13.99
CA LEU A 29 0.26 11.25 -15.35
C LEU A 29 1.18 12.43 -15.67
N THR A 30 0.74 13.65 -15.37
CA THR A 30 1.54 14.86 -15.65
C THR A 30 2.83 14.89 -14.84
N LEU A 31 2.78 14.50 -13.56
CA LEU A 31 3.96 14.41 -12.71
C LEU A 31 4.90 13.31 -13.21
N GLY A 32 4.37 12.17 -13.67
CA GLY A 32 5.15 11.13 -14.34
C GLY A 32 5.92 11.66 -15.56
N HIS A 33 5.28 12.47 -16.40
CA HIS A 33 5.95 13.11 -17.55
C HIS A 33 7.03 14.11 -17.12
N ILE A 34 6.75 14.97 -16.14
CA ILE A 34 7.71 15.96 -15.62
C ILE A 34 8.95 15.26 -15.03
N LEU A 35 8.76 14.19 -14.26
CA LEU A 35 9.84 13.38 -13.70
C LEU A 35 10.65 12.68 -14.80
N SER A 36 9.98 12.11 -15.80
CA SER A 36 10.66 11.46 -16.93
C SER A 36 11.51 12.44 -17.76
N ALA A 37 11.11 13.71 -17.80
CA ALA A 37 11.83 14.79 -18.46
C ALA A 37 12.98 15.37 -17.60
N GLY A 38 13.16 14.91 -16.36
CA GLY A 38 14.23 15.38 -15.48
C GLY A 38 14.06 16.82 -14.98
N LEU A 39 12.82 17.34 -15.02
CA LEU A 39 12.52 18.74 -14.67
C LEU A 39 12.38 18.97 -13.16
N LEU A 40 12.42 17.91 -12.35
CA LEU A 40 12.39 17.97 -10.90
C LEU A 40 13.60 17.23 -10.32
N GLU A 41 14.28 17.86 -9.37
CA GLU A 41 15.46 17.28 -8.71
C GLU A 41 15.10 16.15 -7.72
N HIS A 42 13.88 16.18 -7.17
CA HIS A 42 13.43 15.23 -6.17
C HIS A 42 12.52 14.16 -6.79
N ARG A 43 12.82 12.89 -6.49
CA ARG A 43 11.98 11.76 -6.89
C ARG A 43 10.69 11.74 -6.07
N ALA A 44 9.66 12.41 -6.58
CA ALA A 44 8.30 12.22 -6.10
C ALA A 44 7.73 10.92 -6.67
N GLN A 45 6.96 10.18 -5.86
CA GLN A 45 6.12 9.11 -6.40
C GLN A 45 4.95 9.75 -7.14
N HIS A 46 4.79 9.42 -8.41
CA HIS A 46 3.72 9.96 -9.26
C HIS A 46 2.57 8.98 -9.45
N ALA A 47 2.67 7.76 -8.93
CA ALA A 47 1.59 6.78 -9.01
C ALA A 47 0.90 6.73 -7.65
N PRO A 48 -0.44 6.51 -7.62
CA PRO A 48 -1.14 6.30 -6.37
C PRO A 48 -0.55 5.09 -5.65
N CYS A 49 -0.52 5.13 -4.33
CA CYS A 49 0.08 4.08 -3.52
C CYS A 49 -1.00 3.31 -2.75
N CYS A 50 -0.77 2.02 -2.55
CA CYS A 50 -1.65 1.21 -1.72
C CYS A 50 -1.42 1.61 -0.26
N ARG A 51 -2.42 2.24 0.36
CA ARG A 51 -2.40 2.67 1.76
C ARG A 51 -3.60 2.09 2.52
N PRO A 52 -3.45 1.87 3.84
CA PRO A 52 -4.60 1.57 4.69
C PRO A 52 -5.64 2.70 4.59
N LEU A 53 -6.89 2.34 4.33
CA LEU A 53 -8.03 3.24 4.44
C LEU A 53 -8.69 3.12 5.82
N LEU A 54 -8.64 1.92 6.38
CA LEU A 54 -9.21 1.57 7.69
C LEU A 54 -8.26 0.65 8.43
N TYR A 55 -8.25 0.78 9.75
CA TYR A 55 -7.51 -0.07 10.67
C TYR A 55 -8.49 -0.84 11.54
N GLU A 56 -8.07 -2.01 12.01
CA GLU A 56 -8.80 -2.75 13.03
C GLU A 56 -8.85 -1.92 14.34
N ASP A 57 -9.95 -2.05 15.11
CA ASP A 57 -10.26 -1.17 16.25
C ASP A 57 -9.09 -1.06 17.26
N HIS A 58 -8.56 -2.21 17.70
CA HIS A 58 -7.39 -2.30 18.56
C HIS A 58 -6.87 -3.73 18.64
N PHE A 59 -5.57 -3.85 18.90
CA PHE A 59 -4.92 -5.11 19.20
C PHE A 59 -4.49 -5.13 20.66
N SER A 60 -4.97 -6.11 21.42
CA SER A 60 -4.60 -6.29 22.83
C SER A 60 -3.78 -7.56 23.03
N PHE A 61 -2.72 -7.45 23.82
CA PHE A 61 -1.86 -8.58 24.19
C PHE A 61 -1.47 -8.54 25.66
N LEU A 62 -1.18 -9.71 26.23
CA LEU A 62 -0.72 -9.86 27.61
C LEU A 62 0.82 -9.79 27.62
N GLY A 63 1.39 -8.83 28.35
CA GLY A 63 2.85 -8.72 28.51
C GLY A 63 3.37 -9.40 29.79
N ASP A 64 4.69 -9.34 29.99
CA ASP A 64 5.43 -10.10 31.02
C ASP A 64 5.03 -9.84 32.49
N ASN A 65 4.26 -8.79 32.77
CA ASN A 65 3.79 -8.43 34.12
C ASN A 65 2.29 -8.71 34.32
N ASP A 66 1.73 -9.69 33.62
CA ASP A 66 0.28 -9.98 33.56
C ASP A 66 -0.58 -8.74 33.28
N ARG A 67 0.00 -7.78 32.57
CA ARG A 67 -0.64 -6.52 32.19
C ARG A 67 -1.03 -6.59 30.73
N TYR A 68 -2.31 -6.28 30.45
CA TYR A 68 -2.77 -6.09 29.09
C TYR A 68 -2.30 -4.75 28.52
N TYR A 69 -1.75 -4.80 27.31
CA TYR A 69 -1.40 -3.65 26.51
C TYR A 69 -2.30 -3.62 25.29
N THR A 70 -2.76 -2.43 24.92
CA THR A 70 -3.62 -2.21 23.75
C THR A 70 -2.92 -1.24 22.82
N ILE A 71 -2.78 -1.64 21.55
CA ILE A 71 -2.22 -0.82 20.47
C ILE A 71 -3.33 -0.54 19.46
N HIS A 72 -3.51 0.72 19.12
CA HIS A 72 -4.44 1.16 18.09
C HIS A 72 -3.72 1.31 16.74
N GLU A 73 -4.48 1.21 15.64
CA GLU A 73 -3.96 1.42 14.27
C GLU A 73 -2.76 0.53 13.90
N LEU A 74 -2.70 -0.67 14.46
CA LEU A 74 -1.61 -1.61 14.22
C LEU A 74 -1.79 -2.37 12.90
N SER A 75 -3.01 -2.82 12.63
CA SER A 75 -3.36 -3.68 11.51
C SER A 75 -4.33 -2.98 10.57
N ALA A 76 -4.00 -2.94 9.28
CA ALA A 76 -4.90 -2.41 8.26
C ALA A 76 -6.04 -3.41 8.02
N GLN A 77 -7.28 -2.95 8.19
CA GLN A 77 -8.47 -3.73 7.89
C GLN A 77 -8.82 -3.65 6.40
N GLU A 78 -8.63 -2.48 5.78
CA GLU A 78 -8.91 -2.25 4.37
C GLU A 78 -7.80 -1.40 3.76
N CYS A 79 -7.40 -1.73 2.53
CA CYS A 79 -6.39 -1.01 1.77
C CYS A 79 -7.01 -0.45 0.47
N GLY A 80 -6.54 0.73 0.07
CA GLY A 80 -6.98 1.40 -1.16
C GLY A 80 -5.86 2.17 -1.82
N CYS A 81 -6.09 2.59 -3.05
CA CYS A 81 -5.16 3.43 -3.80
C CYS A 81 -5.46 4.90 -3.50
N VAL A 82 -4.48 5.61 -2.92
CA VAL A 82 -4.54 7.04 -2.59
C VAL A 82 -3.41 7.83 -3.21
#